data_AF-A0A958IV53-F1
#
_entry.id   AF-A0A958IV53-F1
#
_cell.length_a   1.000
_cell.length_b   1.000
_cell.length_c   1.000
_cell.angle_alpha   90.00
_cell.angle_beta   90.00
_cell.angle_gamma   90.00
#
_symmetry.space_group_name_H-M   'P 1'
#
loop_
_entity.id
_entity.type
_entity.pdbx_description
1 polymer ?
#
loop_
_entity_poly.entity_id
_entity_poly.type
_entity_poly.pdbx_seq_one_letter_code
_entity_poly.pdbx_strand_id
1 'polypeptide(L)' 'VNLAGIPYDCLFVEDVAGGKDLSRYQALIFAQCADVADARYPGLVSGLKSYLAQGGSVILDGRLAVNDERSQER' A
#
# COMPACT_ATOMS: atom_id res chain seq x y z
N VAL A 1 -14.11 16.65 -3.54
CA VAL A 1 -14.12 16.78 -2.06
C VAL A 1 -14.59 15.43 -1.52
N ASN A 2 -13.83 14.78 -0.63
CA ASN A 2 -14.29 13.55 0.01
C ASN A 2 -15.32 13.86 1.10
N LEU A 3 -16.09 12.85 1.53
CA LEU A 3 -17.21 13.03 2.45
C LEU A 3 -16.78 13.63 3.81
N ALA A 4 -15.54 13.39 4.23
CA ALA A 4 -14.99 13.85 5.51
C ALA A 4 -14.18 15.16 5.45
N GLY A 5 -13.91 15.70 4.25
CA GLY A 5 -13.08 16.90 4.07
C GLY A 5 -11.60 16.73 4.42
N ILE A 6 -11.12 15.50 4.64
CA ILE A 6 -9.72 15.21 5.02
C ILE A 6 -8.87 15.11 3.75
N PRO A 7 -7.81 15.91 3.57
CA PRO A 7 -6.94 15.79 2.39
C PRO A 7 -6.16 14.47 2.44
N TYR A 8 -5.99 13.84 1.29
CA TYR A 8 -5.15 12.65 1.11
C TYR A 8 -4.53 12.65 -0.28
N ASP A 9 -3.38 12.01 -0.41
CA ASP A 9 -2.76 11.74 -1.69
C ASP A 9 -3.13 10.33 -2.17
N CYS A 10 -3.24 10.15 -3.48
CA CYS A 10 -3.34 8.84 -4.10
C CYS A 10 -1.96 8.39 -4.57
N LEU A 11 -1.59 7.15 -4.24
CA LEU A 11 -0.32 6.55 -4.62
C LEU A 11 -0.57 5.28 -5.41
N PHE A 12 0.37 4.95 -6.28
CA PHE A 12 0.44 3.63 -6.90
C PHE A 12 1.10 2.65 -5.92
N VAL A 13 0.79 1.35 -6.04
CA VAL A 13 1.44 0.31 -5.22
C VAL A 13 2.96 0.30 -5.44
N GLU A 14 3.40 0.62 -6.66
CA GLU A 14 4.79 0.77 -7.06
C GLU A 14 5.52 1.88 -6.32
N ASP A 15 4.82 2.92 -5.86
CA ASP A 15 5.43 3.96 -5.02
C ASP A 15 5.89 3.36 -3.68
N VAL A 16 5.08 2.47 -3.09
CA VAL A 16 5.43 1.78 -1.84
C VAL A 16 6.49 0.71 -2.10
N ALA A 17 6.33 -0.07 -3.18
CA ALA A 17 7.24 -1.16 -3.51
C ALA A 17 8.61 -0.68 -4.01
N GLY A 18 8.68 0.52 -4.59
CA GLY A 18 9.89 1.13 -5.14
C GLY A 18 10.72 1.91 -4.14
N GLY A 19 10.33 1.91 -2.85
CA GLY A 19 11.08 2.60 -1.80
C GLY A 19 10.98 4.13 -1.87
N LYS A 20 9.85 4.66 -2.38
CA LYS A 20 9.56 6.10 -2.26
C LYS A 20 9.61 6.50 -0.79
N ASP A 21 10.05 7.73 -0.52
CA ASP A 21 9.97 8.27 0.83
C ASP A 21 8.49 8.47 1.23
N LEU A 22 8.07 7.73 2.25
CA LEU A 22 6.71 7.75 2.80
C LEU A 22 6.62 8.55 4.11
N SER A 23 7.71 9.16 4.56
CA SER A 23 7.79 9.87 5.85
C SER A 23 6.77 11.01 5.99
N ARG A 24 6.33 11.59 4.86
CA ARG A 24 5.29 12.64 4.84
C ARG A 24 3.88 12.11 5.16
N TYR A 25 3.65 10.80 5.10
CA TYR A 25 2.34 10.20 5.32
C TYR A 25 2.27 9.58 6.72
N GLN A 26 1.32 10.06 7.52
CA GLN A 26 1.06 9.51 8.86
C GLN A 26 0.31 8.18 8.79
N ALA A 27 -0.49 7.98 7.75
CA ALA A 27 -1.18 6.72 7.50
C ALA A 27 -1.18 6.38 6.00
N LEU A 28 -1.11 5.08 5.71
CA LEU A 28 -1.40 4.50 4.41
C LEU A 28 -2.69 3.69 4.50
N ILE A 29 -3.58 3.88 3.53
CA ILE A 29 -4.86 3.17 3.45
C ILE A 29 -4.85 2.35 2.17
N PHE A 30 -5.01 1.04 2.30
CA PHE A 30 -5.19 0.11 1.18
C PHE A 30 -6.64 -0.30 1.13
N ALA A 31 -7.39 0.22 0.15
CA ALA A 31 -8.80 -0.09 -0.05
C ALA A 31 -8.96 -1.04 -1.24
N GLN A 32 -9.32 -2.29 -0.96
CA GLN A 32 -9.57 -3.34 -1.96
C GLN A 32 -8.38 -3.58 -2.92
N CYS A 33 -7.15 -3.50 -2.41
CA CYS A 33 -5.92 -3.71 -3.20
C CYS A 33 -5.54 -5.20 -3.31
N ALA A 34 -6.47 -6.05 -3.77
CA ALA A 34 -6.30 -7.50 -3.76
C ALA A 34 -5.22 -7.99 -4.74
N ASP A 35 -5.11 -7.37 -5.92
CA ASP A 35 -4.20 -7.79 -6.98
C ASP A 35 -2.91 -6.95 -6.97
N VAL A 36 -1.77 -7.63 -6.86
CA VAL A 36 -0.44 -7.01 -6.95
C VAL A 36 0.43 -7.92 -7.81
N ALA A 37 1.21 -7.36 -8.72
CA ALA A 37 2.10 -8.15 -9.56
C ALA A 37 3.19 -8.85 -8.74
N ASP A 38 3.55 -10.09 -9.12
CA ASP A 38 4.57 -10.89 -8.41
C ASP A 38 5.91 -10.16 -8.26
N ALA A 39 6.34 -9.48 -9.32
CA ALA A 39 7.58 -8.72 -9.32
C ALA A 39 7.59 -7.55 -8.31
N ARG A 40 6.42 -7.11 -7.83
CA ARG A 40 6.27 -5.97 -6.91
C ARG A 40 6.01 -6.40 -5.47
N TYR A 41 5.50 -7.62 -5.25
CA TYR A 41 5.14 -8.11 -3.92
C TYR A 41 6.28 -8.06 -2.90
N PRO A 42 7.52 -8.53 -3.21
CA PRO A 42 8.63 -8.45 -2.25
C PRO A 42 8.96 -7.02 -1.85
N GLY A 43 8.94 -6.09 -2.82
CA GLY A 43 9.16 -4.67 -2.59
C GLY A 43 8.08 -4.04 -1.73
N LEU A 44 6.81 -4.36 -2.00
CA LEU A 44 5.67 -3.90 -1.22
C LEU A 44 5.78 -4.34 0.24
N VAL A 45 6.07 -5.62 0.49
CA VAL A 45 6.24 -6.17 1.85
C VAL A 45 7.41 -5.50 2.56
N SER A 46 8.55 -5.32 1.88
CA SER A 46 9.73 -4.65 2.44
C SER A 46 9.43 -3.18 2.78
N GLY A 47 8.81 -2.45 1.87
CA GLY A 47 8.42 -1.05 2.04
C GLY A 47 7.45 -0.87 3.21
N LEU A 48 6.41 -1.71 3.30
CA LEU A 48 5.45 -1.68 4.41
C LEU A 48 6.11 -1.99 5.76
N LYS A 49 7.00 -3.00 5.83
CA LYS A 49 7.75 -3.30 7.05
C LYS A 49 8.61 -2.12 7.49
N SER A 50 9.32 -1.47 6.56
CA SER A 50 10.14 -0.30 6.85
C SER A 50 9.30 0.89 7.32
N TYR A 51 8.17 1.14 6.67
CA TYR A 51 7.23 2.21 7.03
C TYR A 51 6.65 2.00 8.45
N LEU A 52 6.23 0.78 8.76
CA LEU A 52 5.73 0.42 10.10
C LEU A 52 6.81 0.55 11.18
N ALA A 53 8.06 0.13 10.87
CA ALA A 53 9.19 0.24 11.80
C ALA A 53 9.52 1.71 12.16
N GLN A 54 9.15 2.66 11.30
CA GLN A 54 9.29 4.11 11.53
C GLN A 54 8.09 4.73 12.26
N GLY A 55 7.12 3.92 12.70
CA GLY A 55 5.93 4.38 13.43
C GLY A 55 4.76 4.80 12.54
N GLY A 56 4.83 4.54 11.23
CA GLY A 56 3.70 4.75 10.31
C GLY A 56 2.51 3.85 10.62
N SER A 57 1.31 4.28 10.24
CA SER A 57 0.07 3.49 10.44
C SER A 57 -0.45 2.93 9.11
N VAL A 58 -0.86 1.66 9.10
CA VAL A 58 -1.46 1.03 7.93
C VAL A 58 -2.90 0.64 8.25
N ILE A 59 -3.84 1.07 7.41
CA ILE A 59 -5.23 0.68 7.45
C ILE A 59 -5.49 -0.21 6.24
N LEU A 60 -6.02 -1.41 6.48
CA LEU A 60 -6.45 -2.34 5.45
C LEU A 60 -7.97 -2.37 5.42
N ASP A 61 -8.54 -1.89 4.32
CA ASP A 61 -9.96 -2.03 4.02
C ASP A 61 -10.13 -3.08 2.92
N GLY A 62 -10.34 -4.34 3.35
CA GLY A 62 -10.41 -5.50 2.48
C GLY A 62 -9.09 -6.26 2.34
N ARG A 63 -8.96 -7.04 1.26
CA ARG A 63 -7.78 -7.87 0.99
C ARG A 63 -6.66 -7.03 0.39
N LEU A 64 -5.42 -7.35 0.77
CA LEU A 64 -4.21 -6.74 0.23
C LEU A 64 -3.30 -7.82 -0.38
N ALA A 65 -2.94 -7.66 -1.65
CA ALA A 65 -1.93 -8.45 -2.35
C ALA A 65 -2.11 -9.99 -2.25
N VAL A 66 -3.36 -10.44 -2.24
CA VAL A 66 -3.74 -11.86 -2.19
C VAL A 66 -3.71 -12.53 -3.56
N ASN A 67 -3.75 -11.74 -4.64
CA ASN A 67 -3.70 -12.24 -6.00
C ASN A 67 -2.48 -11.68 -6.76
N ASP A 68 -2.07 -12.40 -7.81
CA ASP A 68 -1.08 -11.97 -8.80
C ASP A 68 -1.68 -11.07 -9.90
N GLU A 69 -0.87 -10.67 -10.88
CA GLU A 69 -1.32 -9.85 -12.02
C GLU A 69 -2.31 -10.55 -12.96
N ARG A 70 -2.54 -11.85 -12.78
CA ARG A 70 -3.51 -12.65 -13.53
C ARG A 70 -4.78 -12.93 -12.69
N SER A 71 -4.89 -12.29 -11.53
CA SER A 71 -5.96 -12.51 -10.54
C SER A 71 -6.04 -13.96 -10.07
N GLN A 72 -4.91 -14.67 -10.03
CA GLN A 72 -4.78 -15.98 -9.39
C GLN A 72 -4.33 -15.78 -7.94
N GLU A 73 -4.82 -16.63 -7.04
CA GLU A 73 -4.38 -16.61 -5.65
C GLU A 73 -2.87 -16.86 -5.57
N ARG A 74 -2.19 -15.98 -4.84
CA ARG A 74 -0.74 -15.97 -4.66
C ARG A 74 -0.27 -17.04 -3.68
#